data_AF-A0A7J9EXF8-F1
#
_entry.id   AF-A0A7J9EXF8-F1
#
_cell.length_a   1.000
_cell.length_b   1.000
_cell.length_c   1.000
_cell.angle_alpha   90.00
_cell.angle_beta   90.00
_cell.angle_gamma   90.00
#
_symmetry.space_group_name_H-M   'P 1'
#
loop_
_entity.id
_entity.type
_entity.pdbx_description
1 polymer ?
#
loop_
_entity_poly.entity_id
_entity_poly.type
_entity_poly.pdbx_seq_one_letter_code
_entity_poly.pdbx_strand_id
1 'polypeptide(L)'
;MLDPLGPYCDNITDYRLSYYLILALVCNYAKGKWVVDDRRPLYSGFGCKQWLAPMMQDKTLAFVGDSLGRQQFQSLMCMITAGKDRSDVLDVGNEYGLEPLDVKDPQTEYAMHLDRPPSFLRQFLHKIDVLVLNTGHHWNRGKLRANRWVMYVGGAPNTNKKIANMGRAKNFTIHNTVKWLDSQVPKHPHLKAFYRSISPRHFVNGDWNTGGSCNNTKPMSIGKEVLQEGSSDHAAVSAVRWTGVKLLDITALSQVRDEGHISRICITSSPGVPDCLHWCLPGVSDTWNEILFAQI
;
A
#
# COMPACT_ATOMS: atom_id res chain seq x y z
N MET A 1 28.55 -11.05 -16.51
CA MET A 1 28.92 -12.01 -15.46
C MET A 1 28.19 -11.52 -14.22
N LEU A 2 27.09 -12.19 -13.87
CA LEU A 2 26.09 -11.74 -12.88
C LEU A 2 26.45 -12.35 -11.53
N ASP A 3 26.65 -11.52 -10.51
CA ASP A 3 27.06 -11.90 -9.17
C ASP A 3 25.87 -12.46 -8.36
N PRO A 4 26.00 -13.59 -7.63
CA PRO A 4 24.91 -14.24 -6.93
C PRO A 4 24.93 -13.88 -5.43
N LEU A 5 24.28 -12.78 -5.05
CA LEU A 5 23.84 -12.53 -3.68
C LEU A 5 22.41 -11.94 -3.77
N GLY A 6 21.47 -12.59 -3.08
CA GLY A 6 20.03 -12.39 -3.24
C GLY A 6 19.48 -11.02 -2.78
N PRO A 7 18.15 -10.83 -2.83
CA PRO A 7 17.51 -9.57 -2.43
C PRO A 7 17.55 -9.42 -0.91
N TYR A 8 18.42 -8.55 -0.38
CA TYR A 8 18.14 -7.68 0.76
C TYR A 8 19.27 -6.64 0.85
N CYS A 9 18.87 -5.37 1.00
CA CYS A 9 19.60 -4.28 1.65
C CYS A 9 21.02 -3.86 1.15
N ASP A 10 21.09 -2.58 0.78
CA ASP A 10 22.21 -1.63 0.85
C ASP A 10 23.43 -1.70 -0.11
N ASN A 11 23.57 -0.63 -0.92
CA ASN A 11 24.52 0.46 -0.66
C ASN A 11 24.43 1.54 -1.76
N ILE A 12 23.97 2.76 -1.45
CA ILE A 12 24.36 3.96 -2.21
C ILE A 12 24.69 5.10 -1.23
N THR A 13 25.98 5.32 -1.04
CA THR A 13 26.58 6.57 -0.55
C THR A 13 26.72 7.56 -1.70
N ASP A 14 26.11 8.75 -1.61
CA ASP A 14 26.78 10.05 -1.84
C ASP A 14 25.83 11.22 -1.54
N TYR A 15 26.34 12.23 -0.82
CA TYR A 15 25.66 13.48 -0.46
C TYR A 15 26.03 14.58 -1.47
N ARG A 16 25.05 15.21 -2.12
CA ARG A 16 25.13 16.64 -2.48
C ARG A 16 23.76 17.31 -2.36
N LEU A 17 23.70 18.29 -1.47
CA LEU A 17 22.58 19.23 -1.31
C LEU A 17 22.53 20.19 -2.51
N SER A 18 21.33 20.47 -3.00
CA SER A 18 21.03 21.63 -3.83
C SER A 18 19.66 22.16 -3.42
N TYR A 19 19.59 23.44 -3.06
CA TYR A 19 18.36 24.12 -2.67
C TYR A 19 17.83 24.92 -3.86
N TYR A 20 16.57 24.68 -4.25
CA TYR A 20 15.84 25.53 -5.17
C TYR A 20 14.48 25.88 -4.57
N LEU A 21 14.15 27.17 -4.65
CA LEU A 21 12.85 27.75 -4.30
C LEU A 21 11.85 27.39 -5.41
N ILE A 22 10.77 26.67 -5.08
CA ILE A 22 9.74 26.30 -6.06
C ILE A 22 8.42 27.01 -5.72
N LEU A 23 7.95 27.81 -6.67
CA LEU A 23 6.59 28.35 -6.72
C LEU A 23 5.60 27.19 -6.93
N ALA A 24 4.64 27.03 -6.01
CA ALA A 24 3.65 25.96 -6.07
C ALA A 24 2.61 26.21 -7.18
N LEU A 25 2.72 25.44 -8.27
CA LEU A 25 1.58 25.13 -9.16
C LEU A 25 0.84 23.91 -8.59
N VAL A 26 -0.47 23.80 -8.84
CA VAL A 26 -1.29 22.65 -8.42
C VAL A 26 -0.80 21.38 -9.15
N CYS A 27 0.00 20.54 -8.48
CA CYS A 27 0.59 19.31 -9.01
C CYS A 27 -0.42 18.14 -8.99
N ASN A 28 -0.60 17.44 -10.13
CA ASN A 28 -1.28 16.14 -10.18
C ASN A 28 -0.24 15.00 -10.19
N TYR A 29 0.02 14.44 -9.02
CA TYR A 29 1.05 13.42 -8.79
C TYR A 29 0.77 12.04 -9.41
N ALA A 30 -0.46 11.80 -9.88
CA ALA A 30 -0.83 10.55 -10.55
C ALA A 30 -0.43 10.53 -12.04
N LYS A 31 -0.09 11.68 -12.62
CA LYS A 31 0.34 11.82 -14.02
C LYS A 31 1.81 12.18 -14.13
N GLY A 32 2.48 11.53 -15.06
CA GLY A 32 3.92 11.67 -15.22
C GLY A 32 4.50 10.58 -16.10
N LYS A 33 5.82 10.52 -16.10
CA LYS A 33 6.61 9.60 -16.90
C LYS A 33 7.62 8.90 -16.01
N TRP A 34 7.88 7.64 -16.30
CA TRP A 34 9.02 6.96 -15.71
C TRP A 34 10.30 7.37 -16.44
N VAL A 35 11.25 7.89 -15.69
CA VAL A 35 12.57 8.27 -16.18
C VAL A 35 13.53 7.17 -15.78
N VAL A 36 14.22 6.61 -16.78
CA VAL A 36 15.34 5.70 -16.56
C VAL A 36 16.50 6.56 -16.08
N ASP A 37 16.88 6.39 -14.82
CA ASP A 37 18.09 6.94 -14.22
C ASP A 37 18.97 5.78 -13.77
N ASP A 38 20.28 5.92 -13.98
CA ASP A 38 21.26 4.86 -13.76
C ASP A 38 21.37 4.41 -12.28
N ARG A 39 20.73 5.14 -11.36
CA ARG A 39 20.71 4.83 -9.92
C ARG A 39 19.37 4.29 -9.43
N ARG A 40 18.23 4.74 -9.98
CA ARG A 40 16.88 4.20 -9.69
C ARG A 40 15.81 4.72 -10.66
N PRO A 41 14.77 3.95 -11.00
CA PRO A 41 13.64 4.46 -11.77
C PRO A 41 12.92 5.57 -10.99
N LEU A 42 12.76 6.75 -11.59
CA LEU A 42 12.10 7.91 -10.99
C LEU A 42 10.78 8.19 -11.72
N TYR A 43 9.70 8.46 -10.99
CA TYR A 43 8.46 8.96 -11.59
C TYR A 43 8.45 10.48 -11.53
N SER A 44 8.65 11.13 -12.68
CA SER A 44 8.63 12.60 -12.75
C SER A 44 7.18 13.09 -12.79
N GLY A 45 6.56 13.26 -11.62
CA GLY A 45 5.50 14.25 -11.48
C GLY A 45 6.12 15.62 -11.75
N PHE A 46 5.62 16.39 -12.72
CA PHE A 46 6.27 17.63 -13.16
C PHE A 46 6.57 18.57 -11.97
N GLY A 47 7.86 18.71 -11.61
CA GLY A 47 8.39 19.83 -10.80
C GLY A 47 8.19 19.80 -9.28
N CYS A 48 7.66 18.74 -8.66
CA CYS A 48 7.37 18.73 -7.23
C CYS A 48 8.31 17.77 -6.46
N LYS A 49 9.34 18.29 -5.76
CA LYS A 49 10.17 17.54 -4.79
C LYS A 49 10.17 18.25 -3.44
N GLN A 50 9.70 17.58 -2.39
CA GLN A 50 9.89 17.99 -0.99
C GLN A 50 10.63 16.88 -0.24
N TRP A 51 11.55 17.25 0.66
CA TRP A 51 12.44 16.32 1.36
C TRP A 51 11.78 15.71 2.62
N LEU A 52 11.92 14.40 2.78
CA LEU A 52 11.13 13.56 3.69
C LEU A 52 11.35 13.84 5.20
N ALA A 53 12.57 14.12 5.63
CA ALA A 53 12.93 14.07 7.06
C ALA A 53 12.35 15.23 7.92
N PRO A 54 12.38 16.51 7.50
CA PRO A 54 11.87 17.60 8.33
C PRO A 54 10.33 17.64 8.42
N MET A 55 9.63 17.15 7.39
CA MET A 55 8.15 17.25 7.32
C MET A 55 7.43 16.35 8.33
N MET A 56 8.09 15.26 8.74
CA MET A 56 7.56 14.23 9.63
C MET A 56 8.29 14.17 10.98
N GLN A 57 9.12 15.17 11.27
CA GLN A 57 9.70 15.31 12.59
C GLN A 57 8.59 15.45 13.64
N ASP A 58 8.67 14.63 14.70
CA ASP A 58 7.71 14.56 15.80
C ASP A 58 6.26 14.23 15.39
N LYS A 59 6.08 13.63 14.21
CA LYS A 59 4.77 13.18 13.70
C LYS A 59 4.68 11.67 13.62
N THR A 60 3.47 11.16 13.76
CA THR A 60 3.17 9.73 13.61
C THR A 60 2.50 9.45 12.27
N LEU A 61 3.11 8.57 11.48
CA LEU A 61 2.56 8.03 10.23
C LEU A 61 2.18 6.56 10.42
N ALA A 62 0.95 6.21 10.06
CA ALA A 62 0.47 4.83 10.12
C ALA A 62 0.04 4.32 8.73
N PHE A 63 0.53 3.13 8.37
CA PHE A 63 0.03 2.34 7.25
C PHE A 63 -0.82 1.19 7.80
N VAL A 64 -2.10 1.15 7.46
CA VAL A 64 -3.02 0.11 7.94
C VAL A 64 -3.71 -0.54 6.75
N GLY A 65 -3.42 -1.83 6.53
CA GLY A 65 -3.96 -2.53 5.38
C GLY A 65 -3.39 -3.92 5.15
N ASP A 66 -3.30 -4.30 3.87
CA ASP A 66 -2.76 -5.59 3.45
C ASP A 66 -1.22 -5.56 3.28
N SER A 67 -0.65 -6.65 2.74
CA SER A 67 0.80 -6.78 2.58
C SER A 67 1.43 -5.70 1.71
N LEU A 68 0.68 -5.07 0.80
CA LEU A 68 1.19 -3.95 -0.01
C LEU A 68 1.26 -2.64 0.77
N GLY A 69 0.46 -2.49 1.84
CA GLY A 69 0.62 -1.37 2.79
C GLY A 69 1.89 -1.53 3.61
N ARG A 70 2.16 -2.76 4.09
CA ARG A 70 3.44 -3.09 4.73
C ARG A 70 4.63 -2.88 3.80
N GLN A 71 4.52 -3.24 2.53
CA GLN A 71 5.60 -3.01 1.56
C GLN A 71 5.86 -1.51 1.33
N GLN A 72 4.81 -0.69 1.28
CA GLN A 72 4.97 0.76 1.20
C GLN A 72 5.68 1.32 2.44
N PHE A 73 5.33 0.82 3.63
CA PHE A 73 6.03 1.15 4.87
C PHE A 73 7.51 0.74 4.83
N GLN A 74 7.82 -0.48 4.38
CA GLN A 74 9.20 -0.97 4.26
C GLN A 74 10.03 -0.09 3.31
N SER A 75 9.47 0.27 2.15
CA SER A 75 10.07 1.23 1.23
C SER A 75 10.39 2.57 1.93
N LEU A 76 9.43 3.11 2.68
CA LEU A 76 9.63 4.37 3.39
C LEU A 76 10.75 4.27 4.43
N MET A 77 10.80 3.15 5.17
CA MET A 77 11.87 2.91 6.13
C MET A 77 13.23 2.90 5.43
N CYS A 78 13.37 2.22 4.29
CA CYS A 78 14.60 2.27 3.50
C CYS A 78 14.95 3.70 3.06
N MET A 79 13.98 4.48 2.60
CA MET A 79 14.20 5.87 2.16
C MET A 79 14.68 6.79 3.30
N ILE A 80 14.20 6.59 4.53
CA ILE A 80 14.52 7.43 5.69
C ILE A 80 15.82 6.98 6.38
N THR A 81 16.03 5.67 6.49
CA THR A 81 17.15 5.09 7.25
C THR A 81 18.37 4.81 6.37
N ALA A 82 18.23 4.93 5.05
CA ALA A 82 19.16 4.40 4.06
C ALA A 82 19.43 2.89 4.29
N GLY A 83 18.37 2.15 4.61
CA GLY A 83 18.36 0.69 4.81
C GLY A 83 18.93 0.19 6.15
N LYS A 84 19.30 1.10 7.05
CA LYS A 84 19.77 0.75 8.39
C LYS A 84 18.64 0.24 9.27
N ASP A 85 18.90 -0.89 9.94
CA ASP A 85 17.99 -1.43 10.96
C ASP A 85 17.76 -0.44 12.11
N ARG A 86 16.52 -0.42 12.60
CA ARG A 86 16.04 0.53 13.60
C ARG A 86 15.20 -0.22 14.62
N SER A 87 15.68 -0.28 15.86
CA SER A 87 15.03 -1.00 16.97
C SER A 87 13.71 -0.38 17.44
N ASP A 88 13.43 0.84 17.00
CA ASP A 88 12.19 1.57 17.26
C ASP A 88 11.05 1.24 16.27
N VAL A 89 11.29 0.35 15.30
CA VAL A 89 10.24 -0.18 14.41
C VAL A 89 9.63 -1.44 15.02
N LEU A 90 8.32 -1.41 15.30
CA LEU A 90 7.58 -2.51 15.91
C LEU A 90 6.47 -3.01 14.99
N ASP A 91 6.39 -4.34 14.79
CA ASP A 91 5.21 -4.99 14.19
C ASP A 91 4.19 -5.30 15.29
N VAL A 92 3.11 -4.53 15.32
CA VAL A 92 2.05 -4.65 16.32
C VAL A 92 0.83 -5.42 15.80
N GLY A 93 0.95 -6.12 14.67
CA GLY A 93 -0.15 -6.84 14.04
C GLY A 93 -0.76 -7.93 14.92
N ASN A 94 0.04 -8.58 15.76
CA ASN A 94 -0.44 -9.59 16.70
C ASN A 94 -1.27 -9.00 17.85
N GLU A 95 -1.00 -7.75 18.24
CA GLU A 95 -1.67 -7.09 19.36
C GLU A 95 -2.96 -6.40 18.92
N TYR A 96 -2.95 -5.77 17.74
CA TYR A 96 -4.08 -4.94 17.26
C TYR A 96 -4.66 -5.40 15.92
N GLY A 97 -4.40 -6.66 15.54
CA GLY A 97 -4.93 -7.29 14.35
C GLY A 97 -6.43 -7.60 14.44
N LEU A 98 -6.87 -8.66 13.77
CA LEU A 98 -8.26 -9.09 13.85
C LEU A 98 -8.56 -9.71 15.22
N GLU A 99 -9.80 -9.53 15.67
CA GLU A 99 -10.26 -9.98 16.99
C GLU A 99 -10.43 -11.53 16.97
N PRO A 100 -9.69 -12.30 17.79
CA PRO A 100 -9.90 -13.74 17.91
C PRO A 100 -11.29 -14.03 18.50
N LEU A 101 -11.99 -15.04 17.98
CA LEU A 101 -13.28 -15.46 18.54
C LEU A 101 -13.13 -16.14 19.91
N ASP A 102 -12.03 -16.86 20.13
CA ASP A 102 -11.61 -17.40 21.42
C ASP A 102 -10.12 -17.10 21.65
N VAL A 103 -9.83 -16.22 22.62
CA VAL A 103 -8.46 -15.80 22.96
C VAL A 103 -7.62 -16.97 23.53
N LYS A 104 -8.28 -18.01 24.06
CA LYS A 104 -7.59 -19.16 24.68
C LYS A 104 -7.27 -20.26 23.69
N ASP A 105 -7.90 -20.25 22.51
CA ASP A 105 -7.66 -21.25 21.47
C ASP A 105 -6.66 -20.72 20.43
N PRO A 106 -5.43 -21.26 20.34
CA PRO A 106 -4.47 -20.88 19.29
C PRO A 106 -4.96 -21.25 17.88
N GLN A 107 -5.97 -22.11 17.80
CA GLN A 107 -6.69 -22.50 16.60
C GLN A 107 -8.05 -21.80 16.53
N THR A 108 -8.22 -20.60 17.10
CA THR A 108 -9.45 -19.84 16.92
C THR A 108 -9.61 -19.32 15.49
N GLU A 109 -10.86 -19.09 15.08
CA GLU A 109 -11.19 -18.19 13.98
C GLU A 109 -11.09 -16.71 14.43
N TYR A 110 -11.03 -15.80 13.46
CA TYR A 110 -10.91 -14.36 13.71
C TYR A 110 -12.07 -13.60 13.08
N ALA A 111 -12.65 -12.67 13.85
CA ALA A 111 -13.72 -11.79 13.39
C ALA A 111 -13.15 -10.71 12.45
N MET A 112 -13.49 -10.81 11.17
CA MET A 112 -13.24 -9.79 10.17
C MET A 112 -14.47 -8.90 10.03
N HIS A 113 -14.50 -7.82 10.80
CA HIS A 113 -15.59 -6.85 10.76
C HIS A 113 -15.59 -6.05 9.46
N LEU A 114 -16.74 -6.03 8.77
CA LEU A 114 -16.89 -5.33 7.49
C LEU A 114 -17.50 -3.94 7.62
N ASP A 115 -17.96 -3.57 8.81
CA ASP A 115 -18.77 -2.39 9.09
C ASP A 115 -18.10 -1.38 10.04
N ARG A 116 -16.89 -1.70 10.53
CA ARG A 116 -16.13 -0.86 11.44
C ARG A 116 -14.62 -1.01 11.19
N PRO A 117 -13.81 0.02 11.47
CA PRO A 117 -12.35 -0.08 11.38
C PRO A 117 -11.79 -1.08 12.41
N PRO A 118 -10.53 -1.54 12.22
CA PRO A 118 -9.81 -2.31 13.22
C PRO A 118 -9.73 -1.56 14.56
N SER A 119 -9.64 -2.33 15.65
CA SER A 119 -9.54 -1.81 17.03
C SER A 119 -8.39 -0.81 17.18
N PHE A 120 -7.24 -1.08 16.55
CA PHE A 120 -6.09 -0.17 16.48
C PHE A 120 -6.49 1.27 16.17
N LEU A 121 -7.22 1.48 15.06
CA LEU A 121 -7.60 2.82 14.62
C LEU A 121 -8.57 3.47 15.60
N ARG A 122 -9.52 2.71 16.18
CA ARG A 122 -10.44 3.26 17.17
C ARG A 122 -9.73 3.75 18.43
N GLN A 123 -8.63 3.11 18.80
CA GLN A 123 -7.87 3.43 20.02
C GLN A 123 -6.84 4.54 19.79
N PHE A 124 -6.10 4.50 18.67
CA PHE A 124 -4.89 5.31 18.49
C PHE A 124 -5.03 6.45 17.47
N LEU A 125 -6.19 6.66 16.83
CA LEU A 125 -6.34 7.70 15.80
C LEU A 125 -5.89 9.09 16.26
N HIS A 126 -6.16 9.44 17.52
CA HIS A 126 -5.79 10.74 18.11
C HIS A 126 -4.28 10.99 18.14
N LYS A 127 -3.45 9.95 18.06
CA LYS A 127 -1.98 10.03 18.05
C LYS A 127 -1.39 10.04 16.63
N ILE A 128 -2.22 9.87 15.60
CA ILE A 128 -1.76 9.73 14.22
C ILE A 128 -1.92 11.07 13.50
N ASP A 129 -0.83 11.55 12.89
CA ASP A 129 -0.83 12.77 12.07
C ASP A 129 -1.10 12.46 10.60
N VAL A 130 -0.64 11.30 10.12
CA VAL A 130 -0.87 10.85 8.75
C VAL A 130 -1.30 9.39 8.76
N LEU A 131 -2.43 9.09 8.14
CA LEU A 131 -2.97 7.73 8.05
C LEU A 131 -3.14 7.33 6.59
N VAL A 132 -2.57 6.19 6.19
CA VAL A 132 -2.75 5.59 4.87
C VAL A 132 -3.45 4.23 5.03
N LEU A 133 -4.69 4.16 4.57
CA LEU A 133 -5.48 2.92 4.55
C LEU A 133 -5.40 2.24 3.19
N ASN A 134 -5.36 0.90 3.17
CA ASN A 134 -5.55 0.15 1.93
C ASN A 134 -6.13 -1.26 2.16
N THR A 135 -6.83 -1.81 1.18
CA THR A 135 -7.16 -3.24 1.15
C THR A 135 -7.49 -3.69 -0.28
N GLY A 136 -7.02 -4.87 -0.69
CA GLY A 136 -7.33 -5.38 -2.03
C GLY A 136 -7.11 -6.88 -2.20
N HIS A 137 -5.89 -7.37 -1.95
CA HIS A 137 -5.48 -8.68 -2.45
C HIS A 137 -5.94 -9.87 -1.59
N HIS A 138 -6.32 -9.62 -0.33
CA HIS A 138 -6.83 -10.66 0.57
C HIS A 138 -8.30 -11.03 0.33
N TRP A 139 -9.03 -10.31 -0.51
CA TRP A 139 -10.45 -10.55 -0.79
C TRP A 139 -10.69 -11.75 -1.72
N ASN A 140 -10.21 -12.92 -1.32
CA ASN A 140 -10.46 -14.19 -1.98
C ASN A 140 -10.75 -15.30 -0.96
N ARG A 141 -11.58 -16.27 -1.35
CA ARG A 141 -12.04 -17.33 -0.45
C ARG A 141 -10.90 -18.19 0.11
N GLY A 142 -9.84 -18.42 -0.67
CA GLY A 142 -8.69 -19.20 -0.25
C GLY A 142 -7.95 -18.53 0.92
N LYS A 143 -7.66 -17.23 0.80
CA LYS A 143 -6.99 -16.45 1.86
C LYS A 143 -7.84 -16.32 3.11
N LEU A 144 -9.14 -16.04 2.99
CA LEU A 144 -10.03 -15.98 4.16
C LEU A 144 -10.05 -17.32 4.91
N ARG A 145 -10.12 -18.45 4.20
CA ARG A 145 -10.06 -19.79 4.82
C ARG A 145 -8.70 -20.06 5.46
N ALA A 146 -7.61 -19.82 4.74
CA ALA A 146 -6.25 -20.05 5.23
C ALA A 146 -5.94 -19.21 6.49
N ASN A 147 -6.45 -17.98 6.54
CA ASN A 147 -6.29 -17.10 7.69
C ASN A 147 -7.39 -17.26 8.75
N ARG A 148 -8.36 -18.18 8.54
CA ARG A 148 -9.48 -18.45 9.46
C ARG A 148 -10.34 -17.21 9.76
N TRP A 149 -10.54 -16.36 8.76
CA TRP A 149 -11.30 -15.13 8.89
C TRP A 149 -12.78 -15.36 8.60
N VAL A 150 -13.61 -14.97 9.56
CA VAL A 150 -15.07 -15.02 9.44
C VAL A 150 -15.60 -13.61 9.28
N MET A 151 -16.46 -13.39 8.29
CA MET A 151 -17.05 -12.07 8.04
C MET A 151 -18.07 -11.73 9.13
N TYR A 152 -17.91 -10.57 9.77
CA TYR A 152 -18.83 -10.07 10.78
C TYR A 152 -19.46 -8.73 10.37
N VAL A 153 -20.73 -8.55 10.70
CA VAL A 153 -21.49 -7.30 10.53
C VAL A 153 -22.41 -7.14 11.74
N GLY A 154 -22.46 -5.95 12.33
CA GLY A 154 -23.30 -5.67 13.49
C GLY A 154 -22.90 -6.48 14.74
N GLY A 155 -21.64 -6.90 14.83
CA GLY A 155 -21.15 -7.71 15.95
C GLY A 155 -21.48 -9.22 15.88
N ALA A 156 -22.08 -9.70 14.78
CA ALA A 156 -22.41 -11.11 14.60
C ALA A 156 -21.86 -11.65 13.26
N PRO A 157 -21.73 -12.98 13.11
CA PRO A 157 -21.39 -13.60 11.82
C PRO A 157 -22.36 -13.17 10.71
N ASN A 158 -21.81 -12.78 9.57
CA ASN A 158 -22.60 -12.31 8.43
C ASN A 158 -23.41 -13.47 7.81
N THR A 159 -24.74 -13.38 7.90
CA THR A 159 -25.68 -14.31 7.24
C THR A 159 -26.16 -13.79 5.88
N ASN A 160 -25.85 -12.54 5.52
CA ASN A 160 -26.28 -11.93 4.28
C ASN A 160 -25.43 -12.42 3.09
N LYS A 161 -26.03 -13.28 2.25
CA LYS A 161 -25.39 -13.85 1.05
C LYS A 161 -24.93 -12.80 0.05
N LYS A 162 -25.57 -11.63 -0.03
CA LYS A 162 -25.14 -10.54 -0.92
C LYS A 162 -23.82 -9.93 -0.45
N ILE A 163 -23.65 -9.73 0.86
CA ILE A 163 -22.43 -9.19 1.46
C ILE A 163 -21.34 -10.25 1.54
N ALA A 164 -21.69 -11.55 1.57
CA ALA A 164 -20.71 -12.65 1.54
C ALA A 164 -19.96 -12.79 0.18
N ASN A 165 -20.42 -12.13 -0.88
CA ASN A 165 -19.67 -12.07 -2.14
C ASN A 165 -18.40 -11.22 -1.95
N MET A 166 -17.21 -11.73 -2.32
CA MET A 166 -15.93 -11.08 -2.02
C MET A 166 -15.83 -9.63 -2.53
N GLY A 167 -16.27 -9.36 -3.76
CA GLY A 167 -16.24 -8.01 -4.32
C GLY A 167 -17.17 -7.05 -3.58
N ARG A 168 -18.36 -7.53 -3.20
CA ARG A 168 -19.32 -6.75 -2.40
C ARG A 168 -18.86 -6.56 -0.97
N ALA A 169 -18.28 -7.59 -0.34
CA ALA A 169 -17.71 -7.54 0.99
C ALA A 169 -16.58 -6.51 1.06
N LYS A 170 -15.67 -6.54 0.07
CA LYS A 170 -14.60 -5.56 -0.09
C LYS A 170 -15.19 -4.16 -0.19
N ASN A 171 -16.11 -3.96 -1.13
CA ASN A 171 -16.69 -2.65 -1.36
C ASN A 171 -17.41 -2.10 -0.12
N PHE A 172 -18.18 -2.95 0.56
CA PHE A 172 -18.86 -2.62 1.81
C PHE A 172 -17.87 -2.23 2.91
N THR A 173 -16.77 -2.96 3.05
CA THR A 173 -15.73 -2.69 4.05
C THR A 173 -15.03 -1.36 3.80
N ILE A 174 -14.66 -1.07 2.54
CA ILE A 174 -14.02 0.18 2.16
C ILE A 174 -14.95 1.36 2.48
N HIS A 175 -16.22 1.30 2.06
CA HIS A 175 -17.17 2.39 2.28
C HIS A 175 -17.45 2.63 3.76
N ASN A 176 -17.65 1.59 4.57
CA ASN A 176 -17.90 1.77 6.00
C ASN A 176 -16.66 2.29 6.74
N THR A 177 -15.46 1.82 6.38
CA THR A 177 -14.20 2.29 6.99
C THR A 177 -13.95 3.76 6.65
N VAL A 178 -14.11 4.14 5.37
CA VAL A 178 -13.94 5.54 4.94
C VAL A 178 -15.01 6.44 5.55
N LYS A 179 -16.28 6.02 5.58
CA LYS A 179 -17.35 6.77 6.25
C LYS A 179 -17.07 6.99 7.73
N TRP A 180 -16.55 5.97 8.42
CA TRP A 180 -16.12 6.13 9.81
C TRP A 180 -14.99 7.15 9.91
N LEU A 181 -13.94 7.03 9.09
CA LEU A 181 -12.77 7.91 9.14
C LEU A 181 -13.15 9.36 8.84
N ASP A 182 -14.01 9.59 7.85
CA ASP A 182 -14.56 10.89 7.51
C ASP A 182 -15.24 11.57 8.71
N SER A 183 -16.01 10.81 9.50
CA SER A 183 -16.62 11.33 10.74
C SER A 183 -15.61 11.69 11.84
N GLN A 184 -14.36 11.22 11.73
CA GLN A 184 -13.29 11.51 12.68
C GLN A 184 -12.42 12.71 12.23
N VAL A 185 -12.32 12.99 10.92
CA VAL A 185 -11.48 14.07 10.39
C VAL A 185 -11.79 15.43 11.03
N PRO A 186 -13.07 15.87 11.18
CA PRO A 186 -13.38 17.13 11.87
C PRO A 186 -12.98 17.16 13.35
N LYS A 187 -12.81 16.00 13.99
CA LYS A 187 -12.43 15.87 15.40
C LYS A 187 -10.91 15.81 15.61
N HIS A 188 -10.17 15.57 14.53
CA HIS A 188 -8.71 15.47 14.52
C HIS A 188 -8.15 16.36 13.40
N PRO A 189 -8.16 17.69 13.56
CA PRO A 189 -7.78 18.62 12.50
C PRO A 189 -6.32 18.48 12.04
N HIS A 190 -5.45 17.87 12.87
CA HIS A 190 -4.07 17.54 12.52
C HIS A 190 -3.96 16.33 11.58
N LEU A 191 -4.95 15.43 11.58
CA LEU A 191 -4.92 14.19 10.82
C LEU A 191 -5.05 14.43 9.32
N LYS A 192 -4.05 13.97 8.56
CA LYS A 192 -4.12 13.80 7.10
C LYS A 192 -4.48 12.35 6.77
N ALA A 193 -5.73 12.13 6.38
CA ALA A 193 -6.25 10.81 6.07
C ALA A 193 -6.20 10.52 4.56
N PHE A 194 -5.62 9.38 4.20
CA PHE A 194 -5.53 8.88 2.84
C PHE A 194 -6.10 7.46 2.74
N TYR A 195 -6.83 7.18 1.66
CA TYR A 195 -7.11 5.83 1.20
C TYR A 195 -6.32 5.58 -0.09
N ARG A 196 -5.46 4.57 -0.10
CA ARG A 196 -4.63 4.23 -1.26
C ARG A 196 -5.37 3.29 -2.21
N SER A 197 -5.37 3.61 -3.49
CA SER A 197 -5.96 2.76 -4.53
C SER A 197 -5.21 1.43 -4.70
N ILE A 198 -5.84 0.47 -5.38
CA ILE A 198 -5.32 -0.89 -5.54
C ILE A 198 -3.97 -0.90 -6.27
N SER A 199 -3.00 -1.61 -5.70
CA SER A 199 -1.79 -1.99 -6.43
C SER A 199 -2.13 -3.03 -7.49
N PRO A 200 -1.66 -2.90 -8.74
CA PRO A 200 -1.89 -3.92 -9.76
C PRO A 200 -1.01 -5.16 -9.53
N ARG A 201 -1.35 -6.21 -10.26
CA ARG A 201 -0.60 -7.47 -10.38
C ARG A 201 -0.36 -7.74 -11.86
N HIS A 202 0.79 -8.32 -12.21
CA HIS A 202 1.15 -8.58 -13.61
C HIS A 202 1.45 -10.06 -13.83
N PHE A 203 0.45 -10.83 -14.24
CA PHE A 203 0.68 -12.21 -14.68
C PHE A 203 0.60 -12.32 -16.20
N VAL A 204 1.57 -13.02 -16.78
CA VAL A 204 1.64 -13.36 -18.20
C VAL A 204 1.53 -14.88 -18.35
N ASN A 205 0.79 -15.34 -19.37
CA ASN A 205 0.58 -16.76 -19.71
C ASN A 205 -0.08 -17.61 -18.60
N GLY A 206 -0.90 -16.99 -17.76
CA GLY A 206 -1.61 -17.65 -16.67
C GLY A 206 -1.86 -16.70 -15.51
N ASP A 207 -2.21 -17.26 -14.37
CA ASP A 207 -2.38 -16.58 -13.09
C ASP A 207 -1.52 -17.29 -12.02
N TRP A 208 -1.55 -16.80 -10.79
CA TRP A 208 -0.77 -17.31 -9.65
C TRP A 208 -0.90 -18.82 -9.43
N ASN A 209 -2.04 -19.42 -9.81
CA ASN A 209 -2.32 -20.86 -9.67
C ASN A 209 -2.40 -21.63 -11.00
N THR A 210 -2.13 -20.99 -12.13
CA THR A 210 -2.23 -21.62 -13.47
C THR A 210 -0.97 -21.45 -14.31
N GLY A 211 0.17 -21.22 -13.65
CA GLY A 211 1.48 -21.15 -14.30
C GLY A 211 1.87 -19.76 -14.82
N GLY A 212 1.17 -18.70 -14.38
CA GLY A 212 1.51 -17.32 -14.75
C GLY A 212 2.87 -16.87 -14.20
N SER A 213 3.46 -15.87 -14.86
CA SER A 213 4.77 -15.30 -14.46
C SER A 213 4.87 -13.79 -14.71
N CYS A 214 5.89 -13.18 -14.11
CA CYS A 214 6.24 -11.76 -14.20
C CYS A 214 7.76 -11.61 -14.34
N ASN A 215 8.35 -12.32 -15.30
CA ASN A 215 9.80 -12.33 -15.50
C ASN A 215 10.28 -11.20 -16.42
N ASN A 216 9.40 -10.28 -16.81
CA ASN A 216 9.80 -9.18 -17.67
C ASN A 216 10.78 -8.28 -16.90
N THR A 217 11.92 -7.99 -17.53
CA THR A 217 12.93 -7.08 -16.98
C THR A 217 13.09 -5.82 -17.83
N LYS A 218 12.36 -5.72 -18.95
CA LYS A 218 12.41 -4.56 -19.84
C LYS A 218 11.55 -3.44 -19.25
N PRO A 219 12.15 -2.32 -18.81
CA PRO A 219 11.39 -1.23 -18.22
C PRO A 219 10.39 -0.62 -19.20
N MET A 220 9.22 -0.23 -18.68
CA MET A 220 8.17 0.46 -19.43
C MET A 220 7.66 -0.32 -20.65
N SER A 221 7.62 -1.66 -20.55
CA SER A 221 7.17 -2.52 -21.65
C SER A 221 5.70 -2.31 -22.00
N ILE A 222 4.87 -2.01 -20.98
CA ILE A 222 3.44 -1.75 -21.10
C ILE A 222 3.19 -0.31 -21.59
N GLY A 223 4.01 0.63 -21.15
CA GLY A 223 3.87 2.04 -21.50
C GLY A 223 4.84 2.92 -20.72
N LYS A 224 5.09 4.13 -21.24
CA LYS A 224 6.01 5.11 -20.63
C LYS A 224 5.30 6.22 -19.86
N GLU A 225 3.99 6.35 -20.06
CA GLU A 225 3.19 7.48 -19.57
C GLU A 225 1.82 6.98 -19.10
N VAL A 226 1.28 7.68 -18.10
CA VAL A 226 -0.10 7.50 -17.64
C VAL A 226 -0.95 8.64 -18.18
N LEU A 227 -1.81 8.34 -19.14
CA LEU A 227 -2.70 9.33 -19.78
C LEU A 227 -4.13 9.29 -19.25
N GLN A 228 -4.51 8.23 -18.52
CA GLN A 228 -5.86 8.09 -18.00
C GLN A 228 -6.22 9.19 -17.00
N GLU A 229 -7.49 9.59 -16.99
CA GLU A 229 -8.06 10.44 -15.95
C GLU A 229 -8.67 9.58 -14.85
N GLY A 230 -8.23 9.80 -13.61
CA GLY A 230 -8.74 9.10 -12.44
C GLY A 230 -8.33 7.63 -12.33
N SER A 231 -8.63 7.06 -11.17
CA SER A 231 -8.28 5.68 -10.84
C SER A 231 -9.27 4.67 -11.42
N SER A 232 -8.77 3.53 -11.85
CA SER A 232 -9.59 2.35 -12.18
C SER A 232 -10.05 1.58 -10.93
N ASP A 233 -9.56 1.94 -9.73
CA ASP A 233 -10.11 1.43 -8.46
C ASP A 233 -11.39 2.17 -8.09
N HIS A 234 -12.48 1.85 -8.78
CA HIS A 234 -13.77 2.50 -8.57
C HIS A 234 -14.28 2.39 -7.13
N ALA A 235 -13.94 1.32 -6.40
CA ALA A 235 -14.36 1.15 -5.00
C ALA A 235 -13.66 2.16 -4.08
N ALA A 236 -12.36 2.38 -4.27
CA ALA A 236 -11.61 3.41 -3.54
C ALA A 236 -12.12 4.81 -3.91
N VAL A 237 -12.24 5.09 -5.22
CA VAL A 237 -12.70 6.38 -5.75
C VAL A 237 -14.09 6.73 -5.22
N SER A 238 -15.04 5.81 -5.29
CA SER A 238 -16.41 6.09 -4.84
C SER A 238 -16.51 6.25 -3.33
N ALA A 239 -15.71 5.52 -2.55
CA ALA A 239 -15.75 5.57 -1.10
C ALA A 239 -15.23 6.90 -0.54
N VAL A 240 -14.16 7.45 -1.11
CA VAL A 240 -13.57 8.73 -0.67
C VAL A 240 -14.26 9.95 -1.28
N ARG A 241 -15.10 9.75 -2.31
CA ARG A 241 -15.78 10.84 -2.99
C ARG A 241 -16.63 11.63 -2.01
N TRP A 242 -16.45 12.95 -1.99
CA TRP A 242 -17.17 13.86 -1.11
C TRP A 242 -16.89 13.66 0.40
N THR A 243 -15.72 13.12 0.73
CA THR A 243 -15.24 12.97 2.12
C THR A 243 -13.99 13.81 2.37
N GLY A 244 -13.62 13.99 3.63
CA GLY A 244 -12.33 14.55 4.05
C GLY A 244 -11.14 13.59 3.89
N VAL A 245 -11.37 12.35 3.45
CA VAL A 245 -10.32 11.36 3.17
C VAL A 245 -9.82 11.53 1.73
N LYS A 246 -8.52 11.69 1.53
CA LYS A 246 -7.92 11.87 0.20
C LYS A 246 -7.66 10.52 -0.48
N LEU A 247 -7.79 10.46 -1.80
CA LEU A 247 -7.32 9.31 -2.58
C LEU A 247 -5.80 9.42 -2.80
N LEU A 248 -5.03 8.43 -2.34
CA LEU A 248 -3.65 8.25 -2.78
C LEU A 248 -3.67 7.32 -4.01
N ASP A 249 -3.75 7.92 -5.21
CA ASP A 249 -3.95 7.16 -6.44
C ASP A 249 -2.62 6.65 -7.03
N ILE A 250 -2.40 5.34 -6.90
CA ILE A 250 -1.20 4.66 -7.36
C ILE A 250 -1.47 3.60 -8.45
N THR A 251 -2.73 3.31 -8.77
CA THR A 251 -3.08 2.16 -9.62
C THR A 251 -2.48 2.28 -11.02
N ALA A 252 -2.71 3.41 -11.70
CA ALA A 252 -2.33 3.58 -13.09
C ALA A 252 -0.81 3.64 -13.30
N LEU A 253 -0.10 4.42 -12.47
CA LEU A 253 1.35 4.53 -12.54
C LEU A 253 2.07 3.22 -12.21
N SER A 254 1.46 2.38 -11.39
CA SER A 254 2.00 1.06 -11.05
C SER A 254 1.69 0.05 -12.16
N GLN A 255 0.61 0.24 -12.92
CA GLN A 255 0.17 -0.65 -13.99
C GLN A 255 1.13 -0.66 -15.18
N VAL A 256 1.93 0.40 -15.36
CA VAL A 256 2.93 0.49 -16.44
C VAL A 256 4.30 -0.06 -16.03
N ARG A 257 4.41 -0.68 -14.85
CA ARG A 257 5.67 -1.10 -14.22
C ARG A 257 5.76 -2.60 -14.00
N ASP A 258 5.37 -3.39 -14.98
CA ASP A 258 5.37 -4.86 -14.85
C ASP A 258 6.74 -5.46 -14.51
N GLU A 259 7.82 -4.77 -14.86
CA GLU A 259 9.18 -5.18 -14.53
C GLU A 259 9.56 -4.97 -13.06
N GLY A 260 8.74 -4.26 -12.28
CA GLY A 260 9.02 -3.91 -10.89
C GLY A 260 8.74 -5.03 -9.89
N HIS A 261 8.18 -6.16 -10.30
CA HIS A 261 7.79 -7.25 -9.40
C HIS A 261 8.96 -8.10 -8.92
N ILE A 262 8.83 -8.69 -7.72
CA ILE A 262 9.84 -9.59 -7.13
C ILE A 262 10.04 -10.84 -8.00
N SER A 263 8.97 -11.35 -8.61
CA SER A 263 9.00 -12.56 -9.40
C SER A 263 9.61 -13.74 -8.61
N ARG A 264 10.61 -14.42 -9.15
CA ARG A 264 11.26 -15.59 -8.55
C ARG A 264 12.47 -15.22 -7.68
N ILE A 265 12.74 -13.94 -7.49
CA ILE A 265 13.99 -13.47 -6.86
C ILE A 265 13.89 -13.54 -5.32
N CYS A 266 12.70 -13.76 -4.73
CA CYS A 266 12.51 -13.82 -3.28
C CYS A 266 13.24 -15.00 -2.62
N ILE A 267 14.07 -14.72 -1.60
CA ILE A 267 14.81 -15.73 -0.81
C ILE A 267 13.86 -16.62 0.02
N THR A 268 12.66 -16.14 0.33
CA THR A 268 11.74 -16.77 1.30
C THR A 268 10.46 -17.32 0.69
N SER A 269 10.23 -17.16 -0.63
CA SER A 269 9.04 -17.74 -1.26
C SER A 269 9.20 -19.25 -1.48
N SER A 270 8.07 -19.97 -1.49
CA SER A 270 8.06 -21.39 -1.86
C SER A 270 8.80 -21.58 -3.19
N PRO A 271 9.79 -22.49 -3.26
CA PRO A 271 10.60 -22.67 -4.47
C PRO A 271 9.73 -22.80 -5.71
N GLY A 272 9.89 -21.88 -6.67
CA GLY A 272 9.32 -21.98 -8.01
C GLY A 272 8.03 -21.19 -8.29
N VAL A 273 7.36 -20.57 -7.31
CA VAL A 273 6.17 -19.72 -7.56
C VAL A 273 6.57 -18.24 -7.70
N PRO A 274 6.36 -17.59 -8.86
CA PRO A 274 6.65 -16.17 -9.02
C PRO A 274 5.72 -15.29 -8.17
N ASP A 275 6.29 -14.31 -7.47
CA ASP A 275 5.53 -13.25 -6.80
C ASP A 275 5.31 -12.08 -7.76
N CYS A 276 4.13 -12.05 -8.39
CA CYS A 276 3.72 -11.00 -9.32
C CYS A 276 2.72 -10.02 -8.70
N LEU A 277 2.74 -9.92 -7.37
CA LEU A 277 1.89 -9.05 -6.58
C LEU A 277 2.73 -8.02 -5.83
N HIS A 278 3.81 -8.47 -5.19
CA HIS A 278 4.73 -7.60 -4.46
C HIS A 278 5.80 -7.01 -5.39
N TRP A 279 6.33 -5.86 -4.99
CA TRP A 279 7.33 -5.07 -5.72
C TRP A 279 8.75 -5.27 -5.16
N CYS A 280 9.76 -5.20 -6.01
CA CYS A 280 11.15 -5.04 -5.59
C CYS A 280 11.33 -3.69 -4.86
N LEU A 281 12.26 -3.68 -3.90
CA LEU A 281 12.74 -2.47 -3.23
C LEU A 281 14.26 -2.33 -3.47
N PRO A 282 14.77 -1.14 -3.84
CA PRO A 282 14.02 0.06 -4.21
C PRO A 282 13.18 -0.14 -5.48
N GLY A 283 12.11 0.64 -5.66
CA GLY A 283 11.19 0.45 -6.78
C GLY A 283 9.88 1.21 -6.72
N VAL A 284 8.81 0.60 -7.25
CA VAL A 284 7.49 1.22 -7.43
C VAL A 284 6.91 1.78 -6.11
N SER A 285 7.17 1.10 -4.99
CA SER A 285 6.72 1.56 -3.67
C SER A 285 7.39 2.86 -3.21
N ASP A 286 8.59 3.17 -3.68
CA ASP A 286 9.28 4.43 -3.36
C ASP A 286 8.51 5.61 -3.96
N THR A 287 8.03 5.45 -5.20
CA THR A 287 7.17 6.44 -5.85
C THR A 287 5.85 6.63 -5.13
N TRP A 288 5.25 5.58 -4.56
CA TRP A 288 4.04 5.74 -3.75
C TRP A 288 4.29 6.65 -2.54
N ASN A 289 5.47 6.53 -1.92
CA ASN A 289 5.89 7.38 -0.83
C ASN A 289 6.20 8.81 -1.30
N GLU A 290 6.91 8.99 -2.42
CA GLU A 290 7.13 10.33 -3.00
C GLU A 290 5.80 11.06 -3.25
N ILE A 291 4.79 10.36 -3.80
CA ILE A 291 3.46 10.92 -4.06
C ILE A 291 2.69 11.22 -2.77
N LEU A 292 2.79 10.36 -1.76
CA LEU A 292 2.18 10.59 -0.45
C LEU A 292 2.73 11.87 0.18
N PHE A 293 4.05 11.98 0.25
CA PHE A 293 4.72 13.10 0.91
C PHE A 293 4.52 14.43 0.19
N ALA A 294 4.36 14.41 -1.13
CA ALA A 294 4.06 15.61 -1.87
C ALA A 294 2.61 16.12 -1.68
N GLN A 295 1.76 15.37 -0.96
CA GLN A 295 0.38 15.72 -0.62
C GLN A 295 0.14 16.02 0.88
N ILE A 296 1.17 15.86 1.72
CA ILE A 296 1.15 16.15 3.16
C ILE A 296 1.52 17.62 3.37
#